data_AF-A0A2G1W058-F1
#
_entry.id   AF-A0A2G1W058-F1
#
_cell.length_a   1.000
_cell.length_b   1.000
_cell.length_c   1.000
_cell.angle_alpha   90.00
_cell.angle_beta   90.00
_cell.angle_gamma   90.00
#
_symmetry.space_group_name_H-M   'P 1'
#
loop_
_entity.id
_entity.type
_entity.pdbx_description
1 polymer ?
#
loop_
_entity_poly.entity_id
_entity_poly.type
_entity_poly.pdbx_seq_one_letter_code
_entity_poly.pdbx_strand_id
1 'polypeptide(L)'
;MLLLSLTVRSVADEPNLIDAKRWRSEQLVAIAAKVDKAESKDERLEYEARQAWLRRWEPGKMPSAPVGAPDESRLVEEPLLKNLERPKSVDVDAWRSMVALQERLVSVDTDDERKEHLKTTIKLASRLEAELVEQLSSDERSLETSVDWVLAYTRYRLGRALAYRELPEVREAWPISDPERYESELQAIFQRLSEQTNGDRREFILLQDRMFRRSGKKGRALELLEANRNAIEPKWYLKKRRDLLQELGWDRPSQEAARLYLQAGYDDE
;
A
#
# COMPACT_ATOMS: atom_id res chain seq x y z
N MET A 1 -33.58 -51.51 14.33
CA MET A 1 -33.12 -50.29 13.61
C MET A 1 -32.99 -49.17 14.63
N LEU A 2 -31.77 -48.93 15.11
CA LEU A 2 -31.44 -47.81 15.99
C LEU A 2 -30.59 -46.84 15.17
N LEU A 3 -31.17 -45.70 14.81
CA LEU A 3 -30.47 -44.60 14.16
C LEU A 3 -29.71 -43.82 15.24
N LEU A 4 -28.40 -44.04 15.31
CA LEU A 4 -27.48 -43.20 16.08
C LEU A 4 -27.20 -41.93 15.26
N SER A 5 -27.85 -40.84 15.62
CA SER A 5 -27.53 -39.50 15.14
C SER A 5 -26.18 -39.07 15.73
N LEU A 6 -25.11 -39.19 14.94
CA LEU A 6 -23.83 -38.56 15.22
C LEU A 6 -23.97 -37.05 15.02
N THR A 7 -24.16 -36.32 16.12
CA THR A 7 -23.91 -34.88 16.16
C THR A 7 -22.41 -34.64 15.97
N VAL A 8 -22.01 -34.35 14.74
CA VAL A 8 -20.70 -33.74 14.47
C VAL A 8 -20.78 -32.31 14.99
N ARG A 9 -20.31 -32.10 16.23
CA ARG A 9 -19.97 -30.76 16.72
C ARG A 9 -18.79 -30.28 15.87
N SER A 10 -19.05 -29.30 15.02
CA SER A 10 -18.02 -28.43 14.46
C SER A 10 -17.32 -27.73 15.64
N VAL A 11 -16.14 -28.21 16.00
CA VAL A 11 -15.22 -27.48 16.86
C VAL A 11 -14.61 -26.41 15.95
N ALA A 12 -15.20 -25.22 15.95
CA ALA A 12 -14.45 -24.03 15.59
C ALA A 12 -13.34 -23.92 16.64
N ASP A 13 -12.14 -24.39 16.30
CA ASP A 13 -10.99 -24.41 17.20
C ASP A 13 -10.78 -23.02 17.82
N GLU A 14 -11.02 -22.92 19.13
CA GLU A 14 -10.50 -21.80 19.90
C GLU A 14 -8.97 -21.78 19.69
N PRO A 15 -8.35 -20.60 19.47
CA PRO A 15 -6.94 -20.55 19.18
C PRO A 15 -6.15 -21.20 20.31
N ASN A 16 -5.43 -22.29 20.02
CA ASN A 16 -4.53 -22.89 21.00
C ASN A 16 -3.38 -21.91 21.29
N LEU A 17 -3.57 -21.08 22.31
CA LEU A 17 -2.65 -20.01 22.69
C LEU A 17 -1.27 -20.55 23.08
N ILE A 18 -1.21 -21.78 23.60
CA ILE A 18 0.05 -22.45 23.96
C ILE A 18 0.85 -22.75 22.67
N ASP A 19 0.18 -23.31 21.66
CA ASP A 19 0.80 -23.59 20.36
C ASP A 19 1.28 -22.32 19.67
N ALA A 20 0.47 -21.25 19.70
CA ALA A 20 0.83 -19.98 19.09
C ALA A 20 2.06 -19.33 19.77
N LYS A 21 2.16 -19.41 21.11
CA LYS A 21 3.34 -18.92 21.85
C LYS A 21 4.60 -19.72 21.55
N ARG A 22 4.49 -21.04 21.44
CA ARG A 22 5.59 -21.92 21.03
C ARG A 22 6.07 -21.58 19.62
N TRP A 23 5.15 -21.56 18.66
CA TRP A 23 5.44 -21.18 17.27
C TRP A 23 6.13 -19.82 17.18
N ARG A 24 5.64 -18.81 17.91
CA ARG A 24 6.25 -17.48 17.96
C ARG A 24 7.72 -17.54 18.41
N SER A 25 8.00 -18.31 19.45
CA SER A 25 9.35 -18.45 20.01
C SER A 25 10.30 -19.11 19.02
N GLU A 26 9.85 -20.17 18.34
CA GLU A 26 10.59 -20.86 17.28
C GLU A 26 10.89 -19.92 16.10
N GLN A 27 9.89 -19.15 15.66
CA GLN A 27 10.06 -18.17 14.59
C GLN A 27 11.04 -17.05 14.97
N LEU A 28 11.00 -16.55 16.21
CA LEU A 28 11.95 -15.54 16.68
C LEU A 28 13.40 -16.03 16.61
N VAL A 29 13.66 -17.30 16.97
CA VAL A 29 14.98 -17.93 16.85
C VAL A 29 15.38 -18.07 15.38
N ALA A 30 14.48 -18.57 14.54
CA ALA A 30 14.74 -18.73 13.11
C ALA A 30 15.05 -17.39 12.41
N ILE A 31 14.31 -16.33 12.75
CA ILE A 31 14.53 -14.98 12.20
C ILE A 31 15.85 -14.39 12.72
N ALA A 32 16.19 -14.57 14.00
CA ALA A 32 17.47 -14.09 14.54
C ALA A 32 18.66 -14.69 13.77
N ALA A 33 18.63 -15.99 13.49
CA ALA A 33 19.65 -16.63 12.66
C ALA A 33 19.73 -16.07 11.23
N LYS A 34 18.62 -15.58 10.67
CA LYS A 34 18.61 -14.91 9.36
C LYS A 34 19.14 -13.47 9.42
N VAL A 35 18.90 -12.73 10.50
CA VAL A 35 19.50 -11.41 10.75
C VAL A 35 21.03 -11.53 10.80
N ASP A 36 21.54 -12.52 11.53
CA ASP A 36 22.98 -12.75 11.70
C ASP A 36 23.66 -13.17 10.39
N LYS A 37 22.95 -13.92 9.55
CA LYS A 37 23.44 -14.44 8.26
C LYS A 37 23.13 -13.54 7.05
N ALA A 38 22.49 -12.39 7.26
CA ALA A 38 22.08 -11.52 6.17
C ALA A 38 23.29 -11.03 5.35
N GLU A 39 23.23 -11.20 4.03
CA GLU A 39 24.32 -10.89 3.10
C GLU A 39 24.35 -9.40 2.73
N SER A 40 23.26 -8.68 3.00
CA SER A 40 23.13 -7.26 2.72
C SER A 40 22.43 -6.51 3.85
N LYS A 41 22.64 -5.18 3.87
CA LYS A 41 21.89 -4.28 4.77
C LYS A 41 20.39 -4.37 4.52
N ASP A 42 19.98 -4.46 3.27
CA ASP A 42 18.55 -4.49 2.90
C ASP A 42 17.87 -5.78 3.36
N GLU A 43 18.53 -6.93 3.21
CA GLU A 43 18.07 -8.21 3.75
C GLU A 43 18.01 -8.20 5.28
N ARG A 44 19.03 -7.63 5.93
CA ARG A 44 19.04 -7.49 7.39
C ARG A 44 17.84 -6.69 7.89
N LEU A 45 17.58 -5.52 7.29
CA LEU A 45 16.45 -4.66 7.64
C LEU A 45 15.10 -5.36 7.46
N GLU A 46 14.97 -6.23 6.44
CA GLU A 46 13.77 -7.04 6.24
C GLU A 46 13.55 -8.04 7.38
N TYR A 47 14.58 -8.77 7.80
CA TYR A 47 14.45 -9.72 8.92
C TYR A 47 14.32 -9.03 10.27
N GLU A 48 14.97 -7.88 10.47
CA GLU A 48 14.78 -7.05 11.66
C GLU A 48 13.33 -6.55 11.77
N ALA A 49 12.73 -6.11 10.66
CA ALA A 49 11.31 -5.72 10.62
C ALA A 49 10.39 -6.89 11.00
N ARG A 50 10.62 -8.08 10.45
CA ARG A 50 9.87 -9.30 10.85
C ARG A 50 10.03 -9.61 12.33
N GLN A 51 11.25 -9.53 12.84
CA GLN A 51 11.55 -9.80 14.24
C GLN A 51 10.86 -8.78 15.15
N ALA A 52 10.89 -7.50 14.79
CA ALA A 52 10.27 -6.40 15.53
C ALA A 52 8.75 -6.60 15.63
N TRP A 53 8.08 -6.91 14.52
CA TRP A 53 6.64 -7.20 14.52
C TRP A 53 6.32 -8.38 15.44
N LEU A 54 7.03 -9.50 15.26
CA LEU A 54 6.75 -10.73 15.98
C LEU A 54 7.02 -10.60 17.49
N ARG A 55 7.99 -9.76 17.89
CA ARG A 55 8.22 -9.39 19.30
C ARG A 55 7.08 -8.58 19.90
N ARG A 56 6.33 -7.81 19.12
CA ARG A 56 5.16 -7.05 19.60
C ARG A 56 3.86 -7.85 19.56
N TRP A 57 3.74 -8.80 18.64
CA TRP A 57 2.55 -9.65 18.58
C TRP A 57 2.47 -10.59 19.78
N GLU A 58 1.35 -10.51 20.50
CA GLU A 58 0.95 -11.45 21.54
C GLU A 58 -0.27 -12.25 21.05
N PRO A 59 -0.22 -13.60 21.01
CA PRO A 59 -1.33 -14.40 20.55
C PRO A 59 -2.64 -14.08 21.26
N GLY A 60 -3.70 -13.79 20.48
CA GLY A 60 -5.02 -13.44 20.99
C GLY A 60 -5.19 -11.98 21.41
N LYS A 61 -4.15 -11.16 21.26
CA LYS A 61 -4.15 -9.72 21.59
C LYS A 61 -3.76 -8.84 20.41
N MET A 62 -3.90 -9.33 19.18
CA MET A 62 -3.73 -8.48 18.00
C MET A 62 -4.75 -7.34 18.05
N PRO A 63 -4.32 -6.08 17.83
CA PRO A 63 -5.23 -4.95 17.89
C PRO A 63 -6.28 -5.02 16.77
N SER A 64 -7.51 -4.63 17.09
CA SER A 64 -8.53 -4.32 16.09
C SER A 64 -8.09 -3.11 15.23
N ALA A 65 -8.85 -2.80 14.19
CA ALA A 65 -8.66 -1.53 13.49
C ALA A 65 -8.79 -0.34 14.47
N PRO A 66 -8.12 0.79 14.19
CA PRO A 66 -8.38 2.04 14.90
C PRO A 66 -9.88 2.35 14.91
N VAL A 67 -10.38 2.84 16.04
CA VAL A 67 -11.79 3.21 16.19
C VAL A 67 -11.99 4.60 15.60
N GLY A 68 -12.75 4.71 14.51
CA GLY A 68 -13.08 5.97 13.84
C GLY A 68 -12.57 6.05 12.41
N ALA A 69 -12.89 7.17 11.74
CA ALA A 69 -12.35 7.50 10.44
C ALA A 69 -10.82 7.68 10.53
N PRO A 70 -10.08 7.54 9.40
CA PRO A 70 -8.66 7.83 9.38
C PRO A 70 -8.34 9.21 9.97
N ASP A 71 -7.20 9.32 10.66
CA ASP A 71 -6.65 10.60 11.11
C ASP A 71 -6.11 11.38 9.91
N GLU A 72 -7.04 11.98 9.18
CA GLU A 72 -6.78 12.84 8.03
C GLU A 72 -6.18 14.19 8.43
N SER A 73 -6.24 14.56 9.73
CA SER A 73 -5.73 15.85 10.22
C SER A 73 -4.23 16.06 10.00
N ARG A 74 -3.51 14.97 9.74
CA ARG A 74 -2.07 14.94 9.46
C ARG A 74 -1.74 14.65 8.01
N LEU A 75 -2.75 14.47 7.16
CA LEU A 75 -2.60 14.29 5.72
C LEU A 75 -2.75 15.64 5.05
N VAL A 76 -1.95 15.87 4.01
CA VAL A 76 -2.17 17.00 3.11
C VAL A 76 -3.27 16.59 2.13
N GLU A 77 -4.32 17.38 1.98
CA GLU A 77 -5.30 17.15 0.90
C GLU A 77 -4.65 17.47 -0.45
N GLU A 78 -4.94 16.69 -1.50
CA GLU A 78 -4.41 16.95 -2.84
C GLU A 78 -4.79 18.37 -3.29
N PRO A 79 -3.83 19.28 -3.51
CA PRO A 79 -4.15 20.60 -4.04
C PRO A 79 -4.65 20.48 -5.47
N LEU A 80 -5.63 21.29 -5.84
CA LEU A 80 -6.12 21.36 -7.21
C LEU A 80 -5.54 22.60 -7.90
N LEU A 81 -4.90 22.42 -9.06
CA LEU A 81 -4.29 23.50 -9.84
C LEU A 81 -5.27 24.65 -10.11
N LYS A 82 -6.57 24.35 -10.32
CA LYS A 82 -7.60 25.37 -10.53
C LYS A 82 -7.80 26.32 -9.34
N ASN A 83 -7.42 25.89 -8.14
CA ASN A 83 -7.50 26.65 -6.90
C ASN A 83 -6.18 27.34 -6.56
N LEU A 84 -5.12 27.13 -7.36
CA LEU A 84 -3.81 27.73 -7.14
C LEU A 84 -3.60 28.94 -8.06
N GLU A 85 -2.79 29.88 -7.60
CA GLU A 85 -2.34 30.98 -8.45
C GLU A 85 -1.36 30.45 -9.50
N ARG A 86 -1.62 30.75 -10.79
CA ARG A 86 -0.72 30.39 -11.88
C ARG A 86 0.63 31.10 -11.70
N PRO A 87 1.77 30.38 -11.69
CA PRO A 87 3.07 31.02 -11.71
C PRO A 87 3.27 31.90 -12.95
N LYS A 88 3.82 33.10 -12.78
CA LYS A 88 4.01 34.05 -13.89
C LYS A 88 4.89 33.51 -15.03
N SER A 89 5.78 32.57 -14.70
CA SER A 89 6.69 31.90 -15.65
C SER A 89 6.00 30.87 -16.56
N VAL A 90 4.81 30.40 -16.20
CA VAL A 90 4.09 29.34 -16.93
C VAL A 90 3.12 29.97 -17.91
N ASP A 91 3.09 29.53 -19.16
CA ASP A 91 2.14 30.04 -20.14
C ASP A 91 0.66 29.82 -19.71
N VAL A 92 -0.23 30.73 -20.09
CA VAL A 92 -1.66 30.68 -19.69
C VAL A 92 -2.35 29.45 -20.26
N ASP A 93 -2.06 29.08 -21.50
CA ASP A 93 -2.67 27.93 -22.15
C ASP A 93 -2.08 26.62 -21.64
N ALA A 94 -0.76 26.61 -21.33
CA ALA A 94 -0.13 25.49 -20.62
C ALA A 94 -0.76 25.24 -19.24
N TRP A 95 -0.99 26.30 -18.44
CA TRP A 95 -1.65 26.17 -17.14
C TRP A 95 -3.08 25.63 -17.27
N ARG A 96 -3.86 26.15 -18.23
CA ARG A 96 -5.22 25.65 -18.51
C ARG A 96 -5.22 24.19 -18.93
N SER A 97 -4.24 23.75 -19.73
CA SER A 97 -4.06 22.35 -20.11
C SER A 97 -3.84 21.47 -18.87
N MET A 98 -2.90 21.84 -18.00
CA MET A 98 -2.60 21.08 -16.78
C MET A 98 -3.81 21.01 -15.82
N VAL A 99 -4.55 22.12 -15.65
CA VAL A 99 -5.80 22.13 -14.89
C VAL A 99 -6.80 21.13 -15.46
N ALA A 100 -7.06 21.17 -16.77
CA ALA A 100 -8.01 20.29 -17.42
C ALA A 100 -7.57 18.81 -17.35
N LEU A 101 -6.27 18.53 -17.40
CA LEU A 101 -5.73 17.19 -17.20
C LEU A 101 -5.94 16.70 -15.77
N GLN A 102 -5.65 17.52 -14.76
CA GLN A 102 -5.86 17.14 -13.36
C GLN A 102 -7.33 16.88 -13.05
N GLU A 103 -8.23 17.75 -13.51
CA GLU A 103 -9.68 17.55 -13.29
C GLU A 103 -10.18 16.24 -13.90
N ARG A 104 -9.74 15.93 -15.12
CA ARG A 104 -10.07 14.65 -15.77
C ARG A 104 -9.43 13.45 -15.08
N LEU A 105 -8.19 13.58 -14.59
CA LEU A 105 -7.52 12.52 -13.85
C LEU A 105 -8.27 12.20 -12.56
N VAL A 106 -8.62 13.23 -11.78
CA VAL A 106 -9.37 13.08 -10.53
C VAL A 106 -10.75 12.49 -10.79
N SER A 107 -11.44 12.87 -11.87
CA SER A 107 -12.78 12.34 -12.17
C SER A 107 -12.80 10.86 -12.57
N VAL A 108 -11.71 10.32 -13.13
CA VAL A 108 -11.65 8.90 -13.55
C VAL A 108 -10.96 7.99 -12.54
N ASP A 109 -10.22 8.55 -11.58
CA ASP A 109 -9.44 7.80 -10.60
C ASP A 109 -10.14 7.76 -9.22
N THR A 110 -11.43 7.41 -9.25
CA THR A 110 -12.33 7.25 -8.09
C THR A 110 -12.12 5.88 -7.43
N ASP A 111 -12.45 5.73 -6.15
CA ASP A 111 -12.20 4.46 -5.45
C ASP A 111 -12.98 3.27 -6.07
N ASP A 112 -14.18 3.52 -6.60
CA ASP A 112 -15.05 2.49 -7.16
C ASP A 112 -14.61 2.02 -8.55
N GLU A 113 -14.21 2.95 -9.42
CA GLU A 113 -14.00 2.66 -10.86
C GLU A 113 -12.51 2.62 -11.26
N ARG A 114 -11.58 2.89 -10.32
CA ARG A 114 -10.13 2.99 -10.60
C ARG A 114 -9.55 1.82 -11.38
N LYS A 115 -10.00 0.58 -11.11
CA LYS A 115 -9.50 -0.61 -11.81
C LYS A 115 -9.98 -0.68 -13.26
N GLU A 116 -11.15 -0.14 -13.56
CA GLU A 116 -11.75 -0.14 -14.89
C GLU A 116 -11.13 0.95 -15.77
N HIS A 117 -10.67 2.04 -15.15
CA HIS A 117 -10.12 3.19 -15.85
C HIS A 117 -8.59 3.24 -15.93
N LEU A 118 -7.87 2.18 -15.53
CA LEU A 118 -6.40 2.16 -15.46
C LEU A 118 -5.70 2.67 -16.72
N LYS A 119 -6.16 2.30 -17.92
CA LYS A 119 -5.58 2.79 -19.19
C LYS A 119 -5.66 4.32 -19.30
N THR A 120 -6.83 4.87 -18.97
CA THR A 120 -7.09 6.31 -19.00
C THR A 120 -6.32 7.03 -17.90
N THR A 121 -6.31 6.49 -16.68
CA THR A 121 -5.56 7.02 -15.53
C THR A 121 -4.07 7.08 -15.84
N ILE A 122 -3.47 6.00 -16.35
CA ILE A 122 -2.05 5.98 -16.73
C ILE A 122 -1.77 7.05 -17.79
N LYS A 123 -2.59 7.12 -18.85
CA LYS A 123 -2.41 8.11 -19.92
C LYS A 123 -2.49 9.55 -19.42
N LEU A 124 -3.50 9.87 -18.59
CA LEU A 124 -3.71 11.22 -18.07
C LEU A 124 -2.61 11.60 -17.06
N ALA A 125 -2.28 10.70 -16.14
CA ALA A 125 -1.26 10.96 -15.12
C ALA A 125 0.15 11.08 -15.74
N SER A 126 0.53 10.24 -16.71
CA SER A 126 1.80 10.39 -17.43
C SER A 126 1.89 11.72 -18.16
N ARG A 127 0.81 12.17 -18.78
CA ARG A 127 0.80 13.46 -19.50
C ARG A 127 0.87 14.64 -18.53
N LEU A 128 0.08 14.60 -17.45
CA LEU A 128 0.11 15.66 -16.44
C LEU A 128 1.48 15.74 -15.76
N GLU A 129 2.10 14.60 -15.43
CA GLU A 129 3.43 14.58 -14.83
C GLU A 129 4.47 15.22 -15.75
N ALA A 130 4.46 14.89 -17.05
CA ALA A 130 5.36 15.50 -18.03
C ALA A 130 5.15 17.02 -18.15
N GLU A 131 3.90 17.49 -18.25
CA GLU A 131 3.60 18.93 -18.34
C GLU A 131 4.00 19.66 -17.05
N LEU A 132 3.78 19.07 -15.87
CA LEU A 132 4.21 19.66 -14.59
C LEU A 132 5.72 19.80 -14.52
N VAL A 133 6.48 18.75 -14.85
CA VAL A 133 7.95 18.76 -14.80
C VAL A 133 8.54 19.74 -15.81
N GLU A 134 7.96 19.84 -17.01
CA GLU A 134 8.44 20.75 -18.06
C GLU A 134 8.19 22.22 -17.70
N GLN A 135 6.99 22.54 -17.20
CA GLN A 135 6.53 23.92 -17.03
C GLN A 135 6.90 24.51 -15.67
N LEU A 136 6.97 23.66 -14.66
CA LEU A 136 7.22 24.06 -13.28
C LEU A 136 8.59 23.51 -12.98
N SER A 137 9.61 24.37 -13.04
CA SER A 137 11.01 24.11 -12.66
C SER A 137 11.11 23.77 -11.16
N SER A 138 10.33 22.79 -10.74
CA SER A 138 10.27 22.24 -9.41
C SER A 138 11.61 21.58 -9.15
N ASP A 139 12.17 21.86 -7.98
CA ASP A 139 13.11 20.90 -7.43
C ASP A 139 12.30 19.63 -7.20
N GLU A 140 12.48 18.65 -8.10
CA GLU A 140 11.76 17.37 -8.10
C GLU A 140 11.89 16.61 -6.77
N ARG A 141 12.70 17.13 -5.83
CA ARG A 141 13.08 16.57 -4.54
C ARG A 141 12.43 17.27 -3.34
N SER A 142 11.45 18.15 -3.54
CA SER A 142 10.82 18.88 -2.43
C SER A 142 9.29 18.83 -2.43
N LEU A 143 8.71 19.14 -1.26
CA LEU A 143 7.27 19.30 -1.02
C LEU A 143 7.00 20.67 -0.37
N GLU A 144 7.69 21.71 -0.87
CA GLU A 144 7.66 23.06 -0.28
C GLU A 144 6.44 23.86 -0.72
N THR A 145 5.95 23.62 -1.94
CA THR A 145 4.84 24.37 -2.53
C THR A 145 3.63 23.48 -2.80
N SER A 146 2.43 24.07 -2.91
CA SER A 146 1.22 23.35 -3.31
C SER A 146 1.35 22.69 -4.69
N VAL A 147 2.18 23.25 -5.58
CA VAL A 147 2.46 22.67 -6.90
C VAL A 147 3.30 21.39 -6.77
N ASP A 148 4.29 21.38 -5.88
CA ASP A 148 5.08 20.18 -5.63
C ASP A 148 4.20 19.03 -5.12
N TRP A 149 3.22 19.37 -4.28
CA TRP A 149 2.19 18.44 -3.84
C TRP A 149 1.34 17.89 -4.99
N VAL A 150 0.91 18.73 -5.95
CA VAL A 150 0.21 18.27 -7.17
C VAL A 150 1.06 17.25 -7.93
N LEU A 151 2.35 17.52 -8.10
CA LEU A 151 3.27 16.60 -8.77
C LEU A 151 3.40 15.27 -8.01
N ALA A 152 3.54 15.32 -6.68
CA ALA A 152 3.64 14.12 -5.85
C ALA A 152 2.36 13.26 -5.92
N TYR A 153 1.17 13.87 -5.84
CA TYR A 153 -0.10 13.17 -6.02
C TYR A 153 -0.24 12.58 -7.43
N THR A 154 0.19 13.30 -8.46
CA THR A 154 0.18 12.79 -9.84
C THR A 154 1.08 11.56 -9.99
N ARG A 155 2.31 11.60 -9.45
CA ARG A 155 3.25 10.47 -9.43
C ARG A 155 2.69 9.29 -8.63
N TYR A 156 2.05 9.55 -7.49
CA TYR A 156 1.37 8.53 -6.70
C TYR A 156 0.23 7.84 -7.47
N ARG A 157 -0.65 8.60 -8.13
CA ARG A 157 -1.75 8.05 -8.95
C ARG A 157 -1.21 7.22 -10.11
N LEU A 158 -0.17 7.70 -10.80
CA LEU A 158 0.49 6.96 -11.88
C LEU A 158 1.11 5.65 -11.36
N GLY A 159 1.91 5.71 -10.29
CA GLY A 159 2.53 4.54 -9.69
C GLY A 159 1.51 3.51 -9.21
N ARG A 160 0.43 3.96 -8.56
CA ARG A 160 -0.69 3.09 -8.15
C ARG A 160 -1.36 2.43 -9.34
N ALA A 161 -1.69 3.19 -10.38
CA ALA A 161 -2.36 2.66 -11.57
C ALA A 161 -1.47 1.65 -12.32
N LEU A 162 -0.17 1.94 -12.44
CA LEU A 162 0.81 0.99 -12.99
C LEU A 162 0.86 -0.28 -12.14
N ALA A 163 0.98 -0.17 -10.81
CA ALA A 163 1.04 -1.32 -9.93
C ALA A 163 -0.25 -2.15 -9.98
N TYR A 164 -1.42 -1.53 -10.17
CA TYR A 164 -2.71 -2.24 -10.29
C TYR A 164 -2.81 -3.10 -11.55
N ARG A 165 -1.97 -2.87 -12.56
CA ARG A 165 -1.88 -3.75 -13.73
C ARG A 165 -1.48 -5.19 -13.38
N GLU A 166 -0.86 -5.41 -12.23
CA GLU A 166 -0.47 -6.74 -11.77
C GLU A 166 -1.59 -7.51 -11.07
N LEU A 167 -2.72 -6.87 -10.79
CA LEU A 167 -3.86 -7.58 -10.20
C LEU A 167 -4.31 -8.71 -11.14
N PRO A 168 -4.63 -9.92 -10.62
CA PRO A 168 -4.96 -11.07 -11.45
C PRO A 168 -6.01 -10.77 -12.53
N GLU A 169 -7.11 -10.14 -12.14
CA GLU A 169 -8.22 -9.78 -13.01
C GLU A 169 -7.80 -8.77 -14.11
N VAL A 170 -6.88 -7.86 -13.78
CA VAL A 170 -6.36 -6.87 -14.73
C VAL A 170 -5.34 -7.50 -15.67
N ARG A 171 -4.47 -8.38 -15.19
CA ARG A 171 -3.50 -9.11 -16.03
C ARG A 171 -4.18 -10.02 -17.03
N GLU A 172 -5.29 -10.64 -16.63
CA GLU A 172 -6.10 -11.46 -17.51
C GLU A 172 -6.75 -10.63 -18.62
N ALA A 173 -7.41 -9.53 -18.27
CA ALA A 173 -8.09 -8.66 -19.23
C ALA A 173 -7.13 -7.79 -20.08
N TRP A 174 -5.98 -7.42 -19.52
CA TRP A 174 -4.99 -6.55 -20.14
C TRP A 174 -3.55 -7.01 -19.80
N PRO A 175 -3.06 -8.06 -20.49
CA PRO A 175 -1.73 -8.61 -20.24
C PRO A 175 -0.59 -7.59 -20.36
N ILE A 176 0.46 -7.79 -19.56
CA ILE A 176 1.71 -7.03 -19.66
C ILE A 176 2.58 -7.68 -20.75
N SER A 177 2.59 -7.08 -21.94
CA SER A 177 3.33 -7.61 -23.10
C SER A 177 4.84 -7.46 -22.99
N ASP A 178 5.32 -6.44 -22.28
CA ASP A 178 6.74 -6.15 -22.07
C ASP A 178 6.99 -5.97 -20.55
N PRO A 179 7.34 -7.05 -19.84
CA PRO A 179 7.54 -7.03 -18.40
C PRO A 179 8.70 -6.14 -17.94
N GLU A 180 9.80 -6.09 -18.72
CA GLU A 180 10.99 -5.32 -18.35
C GLU A 180 10.73 -3.82 -18.45
N ARG A 181 10.11 -3.39 -19.55
CA ARG A 181 9.71 -1.99 -19.70
C ARG A 181 8.70 -1.59 -18.63
N TYR A 182 7.71 -2.45 -18.37
CA TYR A 182 6.72 -2.21 -17.33
C TYR A 182 7.37 -2.04 -15.94
N GLU A 183 8.30 -2.93 -15.59
CA GLU A 183 9.02 -2.83 -14.32
C GLU A 183 9.81 -1.52 -14.23
N SER A 184 10.52 -1.18 -15.30
CA SER A 184 11.31 0.05 -15.38
C SER A 184 10.44 1.30 -15.19
N GLU A 185 9.28 1.36 -15.87
CA GLU A 185 8.34 2.48 -15.75
C GLU A 185 7.80 2.63 -14.31
N LEU A 186 7.41 1.51 -13.68
CA LEU A 186 6.90 1.52 -12.30
C LEU A 186 7.98 1.86 -11.26
N GLN A 187 9.19 1.31 -11.42
CA GLN A 187 10.31 1.66 -10.54
C GLN A 187 10.69 3.14 -10.68
N ALA A 188 10.77 3.65 -11.90
CA ALA A 188 11.14 5.03 -12.16
C ALA A 188 10.15 6.02 -11.53
N ILE A 189 8.83 5.80 -11.68
CA ILE A 189 7.84 6.70 -11.09
C ILE A 189 7.86 6.66 -9.56
N PHE A 190 8.04 5.47 -8.99
CA PHE A 190 8.11 5.30 -7.55
C PHE A 190 9.38 5.91 -6.95
N GLN A 191 10.50 5.79 -7.65
CA GLN A 191 11.76 6.44 -7.27
C GLN A 191 11.61 7.96 -7.27
N ARG A 192 11.05 8.55 -8.34
CA ARG A 192 10.80 10.00 -8.40
C ARG A 192 9.91 10.48 -7.26
N LEU A 193 8.85 9.74 -6.94
CA LEU A 193 8.00 10.04 -5.78
C LEU A 193 8.79 9.97 -4.47
N SER A 194 9.56 8.91 -4.26
CA SER A 194 10.34 8.69 -3.02
C SER A 194 11.41 9.75 -2.82
N GLU A 195 12.05 10.19 -3.90
CA GLU A 195 13.03 11.28 -3.89
C GLU A 195 12.36 12.62 -3.56
N GLN A 196 11.20 12.89 -4.17
CA GLN A 196 10.40 14.09 -3.90
C GLN A 196 9.96 14.19 -2.44
N THR A 197 9.57 13.07 -1.85
CA THR A 197 9.02 13.05 -0.50
C THR A 197 10.09 13.02 0.59
N ASN A 198 11.34 12.75 0.21
CA ASN A 198 12.47 12.54 1.12
C ASN A 198 12.14 11.55 2.25
N GLY A 199 11.49 10.43 1.91
CA GLY A 199 11.10 9.37 2.83
C GLY A 199 9.61 9.02 2.83
N ASP A 200 9.21 8.26 3.84
CA ASP A 200 7.85 7.73 3.94
C ASP A 200 6.84 8.84 4.26
N ARG A 201 5.79 8.93 3.43
CA ARG A 201 4.68 9.88 3.57
C ARG A 201 3.38 9.14 3.70
N ARG A 202 2.58 9.50 4.71
CA ARG A 202 1.30 8.86 5.06
C ARG A 202 0.34 8.86 3.88
N GLU A 203 0.37 9.92 3.09
CA GLU A 203 -0.38 10.13 1.86
C GLU A 203 -0.14 9.03 0.81
N PHE A 204 1.07 8.44 0.79
CA PHE A 204 1.54 7.56 -0.28
C PHE A 204 1.91 6.15 0.19
N ILE A 205 1.70 5.82 1.47
CA ILE A 205 2.10 4.55 2.08
C ILE A 205 1.53 3.32 1.36
N LEU A 206 0.36 3.40 0.73
CA LEU A 206 -0.25 2.24 0.07
C LEU A 206 0.49 1.84 -1.20
N LEU A 207 1.14 2.80 -1.88
CA LEU A 207 2.02 2.49 -2.99
C LEU A 207 3.34 1.91 -2.45
N GLN A 208 3.91 2.50 -1.40
CA GLN A 208 5.11 2.00 -0.72
C GLN A 208 4.94 0.55 -0.22
N ASP A 209 3.81 0.23 0.42
CA ASP A 209 3.40 -1.14 0.83
C ASP A 209 3.50 -2.10 -0.35
N ARG A 210 2.88 -1.72 -1.47
CA ARG A 210 2.88 -2.54 -2.69
C ARG A 210 4.30 -2.72 -3.25
N MET A 211 5.11 -1.67 -3.28
CA MET A 211 6.49 -1.75 -3.75
C MET A 211 7.36 -2.64 -2.85
N PHE A 212 7.20 -2.55 -1.53
CA PHE A 212 7.87 -3.47 -0.61
C PHE A 212 7.46 -4.93 -0.84
N ARG A 213 6.17 -5.21 -1.01
CA ARG A 213 5.68 -6.57 -1.31
C ARG A 213 6.26 -7.12 -2.61
N ARG A 214 6.29 -6.31 -3.69
CA ARG A 214 6.89 -6.67 -4.98
C ARG A 214 8.37 -7.03 -4.86
N SER A 215 9.12 -6.28 -4.05
CA SER A 215 10.54 -6.55 -3.79
C SER A 215 10.79 -7.63 -2.73
N GLY A 216 9.77 -8.36 -2.27
CA GLY A 216 9.92 -9.41 -1.26
C GLY A 216 10.12 -8.92 0.19
N LYS A 217 9.99 -7.61 0.43
CA LYS A 217 10.22 -6.92 1.71
C LYS A 217 8.98 -6.90 2.59
N LYS A 218 8.38 -8.07 2.80
CA LYS A 218 7.06 -8.23 3.44
C LYS A 218 7.06 -7.84 4.93
N GLY A 219 8.16 -8.06 5.63
CA GLY A 219 8.35 -7.60 7.01
C GLY A 219 8.33 -6.08 7.10
N ARG A 220 9.05 -5.41 6.20
CA ARG A 220 9.03 -3.95 6.10
C ARG A 220 7.67 -3.40 5.70
N ALA A 221 6.97 -4.06 4.77
CA ALA A 221 5.60 -3.72 4.41
C ALA A 221 4.66 -3.82 5.63
N LEU A 222 4.79 -4.88 6.43
CA LEU A 222 3.99 -5.07 7.63
C LEU A 222 4.28 -4.00 8.69
N GLU A 223 5.54 -3.67 8.94
CA GLU A 223 5.91 -2.57 9.87
C GLU A 223 5.38 -1.22 9.38
N LEU A 224 5.51 -0.93 8.08
CA LEU A 224 4.98 0.29 7.47
C LEU A 224 3.46 0.39 7.66
N LEU A 225 2.74 -0.72 7.42
CA LEU A 225 1.29 -0.79 7.59
C LEU A 225 0.89 -0.54 9.04
N GLU A 226 1.55 -1.18 10.01
CA GLU A 226 1.24 -1.01 11.44
C GLU A 226 1.54 0.40 11.94
N ALA A 227 2.65 1.01 11.50
CA ALA A 227 3.02 2.37 11.87
C ALA A 227 2.03 3.43 11.35
N ASN A 228 1.36 3.13 10.23
CA ASN A 228 0.44 4.05 9.56
C ASN A 228 -1.03 3.64 9.68
N ARG A 229 -1.39 2.68 10.55
CA ARG A 229 -2.75 2.14 10.66
C ARG A 229 -3.85 3.21 10.82
N ASN A 230 -3.55 4.33 11.48
CA ASN A 230 -4.51 5.42 11.69
C ASN A 230 -4.73 6.28 10.44
N ALA A 231 -3.85 6.21 9.44
CA ALA A 231 -3.95 6.96 8.19
C ALA A 231 -4.57 6.13 7.06
N ILE A 232 -5.11 4.94 7.36
CA ILE A 232 -5.64 3.99 6.40
C ILE A 232 -7.05 3.64 6.81
N GLU A 233 -7.94 3.59 5.83
CA GLU A 233 -9.30 3.10 6.03
C GLU A 233 -9.31 1.72 6.72
N PRO A 234 -10.11 1.53 7.79
CA PRO A 234 -10.13 0.30 8.58
C PRO A 234 -10.27 -1.00 7.76
N LYS A 235 -11.16 -1.04 6.76
CA LYS A 235 -11.33 -2.21 5.86
C LYS A 235 -10.00 -2.56 5.19
N TRP A 236 -9.34 -1.56 4.61
CA TRP A 236 -8.10 -1.76 3.87
C TRP A 236 -6.93 -2.11 4.77
N TYR A 237 -6.80 -1.49 5.95
CA TYR A 237 -5.78 -1.85 6.93
C TYR A 237 -5.89 -3.31 7.36
N LEU A 238 -7.08 -3.76 7.77
CA LEU A 238 -7.28 -5.12 8.24
C LEU A 238 -7.06 -6.16 7.14
N LYS A 239 -7.59 -5.92 5.93
CA LYS A 239 -7.39 -6.80 4.76
C LYS A 239 -5.90 -6.95 4.45
N LYS A 240 -5.17 -5.83 4.32
CA LYS A 240 -3.74 -5.83 4.00
C LYS A 240 -2.89 -6.50 5.07
N ARG A 241 -3.22 -6.30 6.36
CA ARG A 241 -2.50 -6.96 7.47
C ARG A 241 -2.66 -8.47 7.40
N ARG A 242 -3.89 -8.96 7.21
CA ARG A 242 -4.17 -10.39 7.04
C ARG A 242 -3.39 -10.95 5.86
N ASP A 243 -3.48 -10.31 4.71
CA ASP A 243 -2.83 -10.78 3.48
C ASP A 243 -1.30 -10.82 3.64
N LEU A 244 -0.68 -9.79 4.24
CA LEU A 244 0.77 -9.77 4.52
C LEU A 244 1.22 -10.90 5.45
N LEU A 245 0.45 -11.18 6.51
CA LEU A 245 0.74 -12.27 7.43
C LEU A 245 0.65 -13.63 6.73
N GLN A 246 -0.34 -13.79 5.85
CA GLN A 246 -0.45 -14.98 5.00
C GLN A 246 0.74 -15.10 4.03
N GLU A 247 1.13 -14.00 3.39
CA GLU A 247 2.27 -13.96 2.45
C GLU A 247 3.62 -14.25 3.11
N LEU A 248 3.73 -14.00 4.41
CA LEU A 248 4.89 -14.37 5.24
C LEU A 248 4.89 -15.85 5.67
N GLY A 249 3.80 -16.58 5.41
CA GLY A 249 3.59 -17.95 5.90
C GLY A 249 3.35 -18.00 7.41
N TRP A 250 2.83 -16.91 7.98
CA TRP A 250 2.59 -16.80 9.42
C TRP A 250 1.14 -17.13 9.75
N ASP A 251 0.80 -18.42 9.67
CA ASP A 251 -0.58 -18.90 9.78
C ASP A 251 -1.27 -18.48 11.09
N ARG A 252 -0.55 -18.56 12.22
CA ARG A 252 -1.12 -18.24 13.54
C ARG A 252 -1.60 -16.78 13.65
N PRO A 253 -0.77 -15.76 13.40
CA PRO A 253 -1.25 -14.38 13.38
C PRO A 253 -2.17 -14.10 12.18
N SER A 254 -1.99 -14.77 11.03
CA SER A 254 -2.88 -14.58 9.86
C SER A 254 -4.33 -14.98 10.18
N GLN A 255 -4.54 -16.12 10.84
CA GLN A 255 -5.85 -16.58 11.32
C GLN A 255 -6.48 -15.59 12.31
N GLU A 256 -5.67 -15.05 13.23
CA GLU A 256 -6.14 -14.03 14.16
C GLU A 256 -6.55 -12.74 13.43
N ALA A 257 -5.77 -12.29 12.46
CA ALA A 257 -6.09 -11.12 11.62
C ALA A 257 -7.37 -11.35 10.79
N ALA A 258 -7.56 -12.55 10.22
CA ALA A 258 -8.75 -12.93 9.48
C ALA A 258 -10.01 -12.87 10.35
N ARG A 259 -9.92 -13.38 11.59
CA ARG A 259 -11.02 -13.27 12.56
C ARG A 259 -11.36 -11.81 12.87
N LEU A 260 -10.36 -10.95 13.08
CA LEU A 260 -10.59 -9.52 13.33
C LEU A 260 -11.23 -8.81 12.14
N TYR A 261 -10.85 -9.18 10.91
CA TYR A 261 -11.47 -8.66 9.68
C TYR A 261 -12.97 -9.00 9.62
N LEU A 262 -13.32 -10.28 9.86
CA LEU A 262 -14.71 -10.73 9.88
C LEU A 262 -15.51 -10.10 11.04
N GLN A 263 -14.91 -9.99 12.23
CA GLN A 263 -15.56 -9.36 13.39
C GLN A 263 -15.85 -7.87 13.19
N ALA A 264 -15.08 -7.20 12.32
CA ALA A 264 -15.34 -5.82 11.92
C ALA A 264 -16.49 -5.69 10.88
N GLY A 265 -17.09 -6.81 10.46
CA GLY A 265 -18.21 -6.83 9.51
C GLY A 265 -17.79 -6.76 8.05
N TYR A 266 -16.53 -7.03 7.73
CA TYR A 266 -16.04 -7.06 6.36
C TYR A 266 -16.02 -8.48 5.79
N ASP A 267 -16.32 -8.59 4.50
CA ASP A 267 -16.19 -9.79 3.68
C ASP A 267 -15.11 -9.60 2.61
N ASP A 268 -14.81 -10.67 1.88
CA ASP A 268 -13.79 -10.67 0.83
C ASP A 268 -14.28 -10.06 -0.49
N GLU A 269 -15.54 -9.60 -0.54
CA GLU A 269 -16.14 -8.87 -1.68
C GLU A 269 -15.55 -7.45 -1.85
#